data_AF-A0A1V5NEC2-F1
#
_entry.id   AF-A0A1V5NEC2-F1
#
_cell.length_a   1.000
_cell.length_b   1.000
_cell.length_c   1.000
_cell.angle_alpha   90.00
_cell.angle_beta   90.00
_cell.angle_gamma   90.00
#
_symmetry.space_group_name_H-M   'P 1'
#
loop_
_entity.id
_entity.type
_entity.pdbx_description
1 polymer ?
#
loop_
_entity_poly.entity_id
_entity_poly.type
_entity_poly.pdbx_seq_one_letter_code
_entity_poly.pdbx_strand_id
1 'polypeptide(L)'
;MKRLIYCCQALVLLFVFSNAFGASSWLGQRILPDDGAAGDFFGSSVSISGQFAAVGAEQDDSAKGCVYIFKRVAGHWVQTQKLTASDGGANNYFGRCVCISGNLAIVGVYGDDDKGSNSGSAIVYGFNGTSWIISDNQFRIYQCRLDFDLTGDCLVDFEDFAELTSEWLMCGDLANPECQP
;
A
#
# COMPACT_ATOMS: atom_id res chain seq x y z
N MET A 1 2.13 6.83 19.18
CA MET A 1 1.30 5.59 19.22
C MET A 1 1.85 4.63 18.17
N LYS A 2 2.36 3.46 18.57
CA LYS A 2 3.01 2.50 17.64
C LYS A 2 1.94 1.73 16.85
N ARG A 3 2.01 1.73 15.52
CA ARG A 3 1.12 0.96 14.62
C ARG A 3 1.93 -0.15 13.95
N LEU A 4 1.62 -1.40 14.25
CA LEU A 4 2.22 -2.58 13.63
C LEU A 4 1.47 -2.94 12.34
N ILE A 5 2.20 -3.18 11.24
CA ILE A 5 1.66 -3.73 10.00
C ILE A 5 1.93 -5.24 10.02
N TYR A 6 0.88 -6.05 10.01
CA TYR A 6 0.99 -7.52 9.88
C TYR A 6 0.70 -7.93 8.44
N CYS A 7 1.64 -8.67 7.83
CA CYS A 7 1.39 -9.41 6.60
C CYS A 7 0.86 -10.80 6.98
N CYS A 8 -0.43 -11.04 6.77
CA CYS A 8 -1.09 -12.29 7.13
C CYS A 8 -0.87 -13.32 6.02
N GLN A 9 0.13 -14.20 6.18
CA GLN A 9 0.06 -15.54 5.61
C GLN A 9 -0.69 -16.42 6.62
N ALA A 10 -1.82 -16.98 6.17
CA ALA A 10 -2.69 -17.91 6.87
C ALA A 10 -3.51 -17.34 8.06
N LEU A 11 -4.75 -16.97 7.74
CA LEU A 11 -5.96 -17.07 8.58
C LEU A 11 -5.80 -16.76 10.09
N VAL A 12 -5.71 -15.47 10.42
CA VAL A 12 -6.26 -14.94 11.69
C VAL A 12 -6.96 -13.62 11.38
N LEU A 13 -8.30 -13.60 11.46
CA LEU A 13 -9.07 -12.36 11.50
C LEU A 13 -8.80 -11.68 12.84
N LEU A 14 -7.82 -10.77 12.88
CA LEU A 14 -7.63 -9.84 13.99
C LEU A 14 -8.16 -8.46 13.58
N PHE A 15 -9.38 -8.13 13.99
CA PHE A 15 -9.88 -6.76 13.92
C PHE A 15 -9.33 -5.97 15.11
N VAL A 16 -8.39 -5.06 14.87
CA VAL A 16 -8.00 -4.05 15.87
C VAL A 16 -8.79 -2.78 15.59
N PHE A 17 -9.86 -2.56 16.35
CA PHE A 17 -10.54 -1.27 16.40
C PHE A 17 -9.88 -0.40 17.47
N SER A 18 -9.15 0.64 17.07
CA SER A 18 -8.80 1.74 17.99
C SER A 18 -9.82 2.86 17.82
N ASN A 19 -10.83 2.89 18.68
CA ASN A 19 -11.63 4.09 18.91
C ASN A 19 -11.43 4.52 20.36
N ALA A 20 -10.85 5.71 20.56
CA ALA A 20 -11.44 6.57 21.59
C ALA A 20 -12.80 7.07 21.04
N PHE A 21 -13.72 7.42 21.94
CA PHE A 21 -15.04 8.03 21.71
C PHE A 21 -16.25 7.08 21.57
N GLY A 22 -16.91 6.82 22.70
CA GLY A 22 -18.31 7.21 22.98
C GLY A 22 -19.47 6.86 22.02
N ALA A 23 -19.26 6.12 20.93
CA ALA A 23 -20.32 5.74 20.01
C ALA A 23 -20.97 4.42 20.48
N SER A 24 -22.27 4.46 20.76
CA SER A 24 -23.07 3.34 21.28
C SER A 24 -23.55 2.34 20.23
N SER A 25 -23.12 2.46 18.97
CA SER A 25 -23.40 1.44 17.94
C SER A 25 -22.34 1.45 16.84
N TRP A 26 -21.87 0.25 16.48
CA TRP A 26 -21.05 0.04 15.30
C TRP A 26 -21.94 0.07 14.06
N LEU A 27 -22.02 1.23 13.40
CA LEU A 27 -22.66 1.33 12.09
C LEU A 27 -21.73 0.75 11.02
N GLY A 28 -22.08 -0.42 10.49
CA GLY A 28 -21.36 -1.05 9.38
C GLY A 28 -21.85 -0.53 8.03
N GLN A 29 -20.94 -0.16 7.14
CA GLN A 29 -21.22 0.05 5.72
C GLN A 29 -20.77 -1.18 4.94
N ARG A 30 -21.63 -1.73 4.10
CA ARG A 30 -21.22 -2.68 3.06
C ARG A 30 -20.73 -1.88 1.85
N ILE A 31 -19.48 -2.08 1.47
CA ILE A 31 -18.89 -1.53 0.25
C ILE A 31 -18.88 -2.61 -0.83
N LEU A 32 -19.14 -2.20 -2.06
CA LEU A 32 -19.13 -3.06 -3.25
C LEU A 32 -18.35 -2.32 -4.34
N PRO A 33 -17.61 -3.03 -5.19
CA PRO A 33 -17.02 -2.42 -6.38
C PRO A 33 -18.13 -2.03 -7.37
N ASP A 34 -17.94 -0.91 -8.08
CA ASP A 34 -18.95 -0.38 -9.01
C ASP A 34 -19.27 -1.35 -10.16
N ASP A 35 -18.29 -2.16 -10.58
CA ASP A 35 -18.35 -3.11 -11.68
C ASP A 35 -18.18 -4.57 -11.24
N GLY A 36 -18.45 -4.88 -9.97
CA GLY A 36 -18.31 -6.22 -9.43
C GLY A 36 -19.13 -7.27 -10.17
N ALA A 37 -18.47 -8.35 -10.58
CA ALA A 37 -19.06 -9.50 -11.23
C ALA A 37 -18.84 -10.79 -10.41
N ALA A 38 -19.57 -11.84 -10.83
CA ALA A 38 -19.44 -13.14 -10.22
C ALA A 38 -18.07 -13.73 -10.52
N GLY A 39 -17.32 -14.07 -9.46
CA GLY A 39 -16.02 -14.71 -9.60
C GLY A 39 -14.82 -13.76 -9.49
N ASP A 40 -15.02 -12.44 -9.36
CA ASP A 40 -13.89 -11.47 -9.28
C ASP A 40 -13.07 -11.57 -7.98
N PHE A 41 -13.66 -12.21 -6.97
CA PHE A 41 -13.08 -12.41 -5.64
C PHE A 41 -12.74 -11.09 -4.95
N PHE A 42 -13.60 -10.08 -5.12
CA PHE A 42 -13.51 -8.82 -4.37
C PHE A 42 -13.43 -9.07 -2.86
N GLY A 43 -12.46 -8.46 -2.21
CA GLY A 43 -12.18 -8.66 -0.79
C GLY A 43 -11.14 -9.75 -0.51
N SER A 44 -10.50 -10.31 -1.53
CA SER A 44 -9.45 -11.32 -1.38
C SER A 44 -8.22 -10.78 -0.65
N SER A 45 -7.94 -9.50 -0.79
CA SER A 45 -6.96 -8.75 -0.01
C SER A 45 -7.53 -7.40 0.41
N VAL A 46 -7.20 -6.94 1.62
CA VAL A 46 -7.67 -5.65 2.15
C VAL A 46 -6.56 -4.95 2.92
N SER A 47 -6.44 -3.64 2.73
CA SER A 47 -5.54 -2.80 3.52
C SER A 47 -6.17 -1.42 3.70
N ILE A 48 -5.95 -0.79 4.86
CA ILE A 48 -6.54 0.51 5.20
C ILE A 48 -5.48 1.40 5.84
N SER A 49 -5.40 2.66 5.41
CA SER A 49 -4.52 3.66 5.99
C SER A 49 -5.17 5.04 5.92
N GLY A 50 -5.34 5.67 7.08
CA GLY A 50 -6.01 6.96 7.19
C GLY A 50 -7.42 6.94 6.59
N GLN A 51 -7.61 7.73 5.53
CA GLN A 51 -8.89 7.85 4.81
C GLN A 51 -9.02 6.91 3.61
N PHE A 52 -8.02 6.08 3.32
CA PHE A 52 -8.00 5.20 2.16
C PHE A 52 -8.10 3.74 2.56
N ALA A 53 -8.85 2.97 1.78
CA ALA A 53 -8.87 1.53 1.82
C ALA A 53 -8.59 0.99 0.42
N ALA A 54 -7.78 -0.04 0.32
CA ALA A 54 -7.49 -0.76 -0.91
C ALA A 54 -8.02 -2.18 -0.78
N VAL A 55 -8.78 -2.64 -1.78
CA VAL A 55 -9.43 -3.94 -1.80
C VAL A 55 -9.12 -4.65 -3.10
N GLY A 56 -8.48 -5.81 -3.01
CA GLY A 56 -8.15 -6.65 -4.15
C GLY A 56 -9.34 -7.45 -4.68
N ALA A 57 -9.33 -7.70 -5.99
CA ALA A 57 -10.20 -8.62 -6.69
C ALA A 57 -9.35 -9.36 -7.74
N GLU A 58 -8.59 -10.34 -7.28
CA GLU A 58 -7.52 -10.99 -8.07
C GLU A 58 -8.00 -11.84 -9.25
N GLN A 59 -9.29 -12.17 -9.30
CA GLN A 59 -9.88 -12.98 -10.36
C GLN A 59 -10.64 -12.13 -11.39
N ASP A 60 -10.72 -10.81 -11.18
CA ASP A 60 -11.36 -9.88 -12.11
C ASP A 60 -10.75 -9.96 -13.53
N ASP A 61 -11.59 -9.77 -14.53
CA ASP A 61 -11.27 -9.82 -15.97
C ASP A 61 -10.36 -11.01 -16.36
N SER A 62 -10.84 -12.23 -16.13
CA SER A 62 -10.11 -13.48 -16.44
C SER A 62 -8.77 -13.58 -15.70
N ALA A 63 -8.80 -13.35 -14.39
CA ALA A 63 -7.62 -13.43 -13.52
C ALA A 63 -6.49 -12.45 -13.88
N LYS A 64 -6.77 -11.39 -14.65
CA LYS A 64 -5.86 -10.23 -14.71
C LYS A 64 -5.78 -9.57 -13.34
N GLY A 65 -6.92 -9.49 -12.66
CA GLY A 65 -7.06 -8.95 -11.33
C GLY A 65 -7.03 -7.42 -11.27
N CYS A 66 -7.57 -6.85 -10.20
CA CYS A 66 -7.56 -5.41 -9.95
C CYS A 66 -7.50 -5.09 -8.44
N VAL A 67 -7.28 -3.81 -8.13
CA VAL A 67 -7.43 -3.26 -6.78
C VAL A 67 -8.35 -2.04 -6.83
N TYR A 68 -9.41 -2.07 -6.04
CA TYR A 68 -10.29 -0.92 -5.85
C TYR A 68 -9.80 -0.06 -4.69
N ILE A 69 -9.71 1.24 -4.93
CA ILE A 69 -9.39 2.24 -3.91
C ILE A 69 -10.69 2.90 -3.49
N PHE A 70 -10.96 2.84 -2.19
CA PHE A 70 -12.03 3.56 -1.53
C PHE A 70 -11.46 4.70 -0.69
N LYS A 71 -12.13 5.84 -0.71
CA LYS A 71 -11.85 6.98 0.16
C LYS A 71 -13.03 7.23 1.10
N ARG A 72 -12.73 7.50 2.36
CA ARG A 72 -13.74 7.88 3.34
C ARG A 72 -14.07 9.36 3.20
N VAL A 73 -15.28 9.67 2.75
CA VAL A 73 -15.82 11.02 2.55
C VAL A 73 -17.10 11.18 3.38
N ALA A 74 -17.14 12.20 4.25
CA ALA A 74 -18.28 12.48 5.13
C ALA A 74 -18.77 11.25 5.93
N GLY A 75 -17.86 10.38 6.35
CA GLY A 75 -18.17 9.17 7.11
C GLY A 75 -18.49 7.94 6.26
N HIS A 76 -18.65 8.08 4.94
CA HIS A 76 -18.96 7.00 3.99
C HIS A 76 -17.74 6.62 3.16
N TRP A 77 -17.57 5.34 2.85
CA TRP A 77 -16.61 4.85 1.88
C TRP A 77 -17.16 5.00 0.47
N VAL A 78 -16.38 5.62 -0.40
CA VAL A 78 -16.71 5.86 -1.81
C VAL A 78 -15.56 5.32 -2.66
N GLN A 79 -15.87 4.54 -3.70
CA GLN A 79 -14.87 4.09 -4.66
C GLN A 79 -14.33 5.31 -5.42
N THR A 80 -13.01 5.51 -5.42
CA THR A 80 -12.35 6.62 -6.11
C THR A 80 -11.53 6.19 -7.30
N GLN A 81 -11.10 4.92 -7.34
CA GLN A 81 -10.24 4.42 -8.42
C GLN A 81 -10.27 2.89 -8.49
N LYS A 82 -10.07 2.34 -9.69
CA LYS A 82 -9.73 0.95 -9.95
C LYS A 82 -8.31 0.91 -10.53
N LEU A 83 -7.43 0.15 -9.91
CA LEU A 83 -6.03 -0.06 -10.33
C LEU A 83 -5.93 -1.42 -11.01
N THR A 84 -5.22 -1.45 -12.14
CA THR A 84 -4.99 -2.66 -12.94
C THR A 84 -3.52 -2.68 -13.36
N ALA A 85 -2.95 -3.87 -13.58
CA ALA A 85 -1.63 -3.99 -14.19
C ALA A 85 -1.67 -3.45 -15.64
N SER A 86 -0.63 -2.72 -16.04
CA SER A 86 -0.55 -2.05 -17.34
C SER A 86 -0.29 -3.00 -18.52
N ASP A 87 0.25 -4.18 -18.25
CA ASP A 87 0.65 -5.18 -19.24
C ASP A 87 -0.49 -6.17 -19.60
N GLY A 88 -1.58 -6.20 -18.84
CA GLY A 88 -2.85 -6.83 -19.21
C GLY A 88 -2.79 -8.35 -19.44
N GLY A 89 -1.72 -9.02 -18.98
CA GLY A 89 -1.57 -10.47 -19.07
C GLY A 89 -2.69 -11.19 -18.31
N ALA A 90 -3.42 -12.08 -18.98
CA ALA A 90 -4.37 -12.95 -18.31
C ALA A 90 -3.64 -13.85 -17.30
N ASN A 91 -4.25 -14.07 -16.13
CA ASN A 91 -3.67 -14.83 -15.01
C ASN A 91 -2.51 -14.14 -14.26
N ASN A 92 -2.37 -12.82 -14.35
CA ASN A 92 -1.39 -12.09 -13.56
C ASN A 92 -1.79 -11.97 -12.07
N TYR A 93 -3.06 -12.21 -11.72
CA TYR A 93 -3.60 -12.13 -10.35
C TYR A 93 -3.22 -10.82 -9.63
N PHE A 94 -3.29 -9.69 -10.34
CA PHE A 94 -3.02 -8.38 -9.76
C PHE A 94 -4.00 -8.11 -8.61
N GLY A 95 -3.50 -7.59 -7.50
CA GLY A 95 -4.33 -7.34 -6.32
C GLY A 95 -4.50 -8.55 -5.40
N ARG A 96 -3.82 -9.67 -5.67
CA ARG A 96 -3.78 -10.82 -4.75
C ARG A 96 -3.23 -10.47 -3.36
N CYS A 97 -2.33 -9.50 -3.29
CA CYS A 97 -1.95 -8.86 -2.04
C CYS A 97 -1.85 -7.35 -2.23
N VAL A 98 -2.27 -6.60 -1.21
CA VAL A 98 -2.22 -5.14 -1.19
C VAL A 98 -1.77 -4.64 0.17
N CYS A 99 -0.93 -3.61 0.17
CA CYS A 99 -0.55 -2.87 1.35
C CYS A 99 -0.65 -1.37 1.05
N ILE A 100 -1.22 -0.59 1.96
CA ILE A 100 -1.30 0.88 1.85
C ILE A 100 -0.79 1.54 3.13
N SER A 101 0.02 2.58 2.99
CA SER A 101 0.51 3.41 4.08
C SER A 101 0.63 4.86 3.63
N GLY A 102 -0.19 5.75 4.20
CA GLY A 102 -0.22 7.16 3.81
C GLY A 102 -0.53 7.31 2.32
N ASN A 103 0.43 7.89 1.57
CA ASN A 103 0.33 8.13 0.13
C ASN A 103 1.04 7.06 -0.71
N LEU A 104 1.41 5.91 -0.12
CA LEU A 104 2.06 4.81 -0.81
C LEU A 104 1.21 3.54 -0.75
N ALA A 105 1.14 2.82 -1.86
CA ALA A 105 0.50 1.51 -1.92
C ALA A 105 1.37 0.55 -2.72
N ILE A 106 1.45 -0.70 -2.29
CA ILE A 106 2.16 -1.78 -2.98
C ILE A 106 1.13 -2.85 -3.31
N VAL A 107 1.11 -3.28 -4.56
CA VAL A 107 0.21 -4.31 -5.06
C VAL A 107 1.03 -5.44 -5.66
N GLY A 108 0.78 -6.67 -5.22
CA GLY A 108 1.41 -7.84 -5.80
C GLY A 108 0.74 -8.29 -7.10
N VAL A 109 1.57 -8.79 -8.01
CA VAL A 109 1.20 -9.41 -9.29
C VAL A 109 1.77 -10.82 -9.26
N TYR A 110 0.98 -11.76 -8.74
CA TYR A 110 1.50 -13.09 -8.41
C TYR A 110 1.90 -13.90 -9.65
N GLY A 111 1.14 -13.78 -10.74
CA GLY A 111 1.36 -14.53 -11.97
C GLY A 111 2.26 -13.83 -12.98
N ASP A 112 3.01 -12.80 -12.58
CA ASP A 112 3.90 -12.08 -13.50
C ASP A 112 5.09 -12.95 -13.92
N ASP A 113 5.40 -12.93 -15.21
CA ASP A 113 6.32 -13.83 -15.90
C ASP A 113 7.59 -13.13 -16.43
N ASP A 114 7.72 -11.82 -16.21
CA ASP A 114 8.81 -10.99 -16.73
C ASP A 114 10.23 -11.50 -16.37
N LYS A 115 10.36 -12.27 -15.28
CA LYS A 115 11.63 -12.88 -14.83
C LYS A 115 11.58 -14.41 -14.79
N GLY A 116 10.62 -15.03 -15.48
CA GLY A 116 10.42 -16.47 -15.53
C GLY A 116 9.01 -16.85 -15.09
N SER A 117 8.58 -18.08 -15.39
CA SER A 117 7.19 -18.50 -15.12
C SER A 117 6.82 -18.35 -13.64
N ASN A 118 5.72 -17.62 -13.40
CA ASN A 118 5.18 -17.18 -12.12
C ASN A 118 6.24 -16.60 -11.19
N SER A 119 7.19 -15.85 -11.75
CA SER A 119 8.23 -15.15 -10.97
C SER A 119 7.65 -14.11 -10.02
N GLY A 120 6.49 -13.57 -10.39
CA GLY A 120 5.77 -12.54 -9.66
C GLY A 120 6.49 -11.19 -9.70
N SER A 121 5.71 -10.14 -9.46
CA SER A 121 6.24 -8.80 -9.24
C SER A 121 5.39 -8.03 -8.23
N ALA A 122 5.85 -6.83 -7.88
CA ALA A 122 5.10 -5.90 -7.07
C ALA A 122 5.16 -4.53 -7.74
N ILE A 123 4.00 -3.89 -7.85
CA ILE A 123 3.86 -2.54 -8.41
C ILE A 123 3.61 -1.58 -7.27
N VAL A 124 4.37 -0.48 -7.26
CA VAL A 124 4.23 0.56 -6.25
C VAL A 124 3.51 1.76 -6.84
N TYR A 125 2.54 2.27 -6.08
CA TYR A 125 1.72 3.42 -6.41
C TYR A 125 1.95 4.54 -5.40
N GLY A 126 2.01 5.77 -5.91
CA GLY A 126 2.01 7.00 -5.13
C GLY A 126 0.70 7.78 -5.31
N PHE A 127 0.16 8.32 -4.23
CA PHE A 127 -0.99 9.23 -4.28
C PHE A 127 -0.51 10.66 -4.49
N ASN A 128 -0.92 11.28 -5.59
CA ASN A 128 -0.50 12.64 -5.98
C ASN A 128 -1.42 13.75 -5.44
N GLY A 129 -2.29 13.44 -4.47
CA GLY A 129 -3.33 14.35 -3.96
C GLY A 129 -4.70 14.16 -4.62
N THR A 130 -4.74 13.58 -5.83
CA THR A 130 -5.99 13.33 -6.57
C THR A 130 -6.17 11.85 -6.93
N SER A 131 -5.11 11.18 -7.35
CA SER A 131 -5.15 9.80 -7.85
C SER A 131 -3.91 9.02 -7.44
N TRP A 132 -4.05 7.69 -7.43
CA TRP A 132 -2.95 6.75 -7.30
C TRP A 132 -2.35 6.51 -8.68
N ILE A 133 -1.06 6.80 -8.82
CA ILE A 133 -0.30 6.62 -10.06
C ILE A 133 0.88 5.70 -9.77
N ILE A 134 1.33 4.94 -10.78
CA ILE A 134 2.55 4.14 -10.66
C ILE A 134 3.69 5.08 -10.27
N SER A 135 4.41 4.72 -9.21
CA SER A 135 5.52 5.49 -8.69
C SER A 135 6.82 5.00 -9.32
N ASP A 136 7.38 5.79 -10.24
CA ASP A 136 8.71 5.55 -10.81
C ASP A 136 9.85 5.87 -9.83
N ASN A 137 9.52 6.44 -8.66
CA ASN A 137 10.52 6.69 -7.63
C ASN A 137 11.11 5.37 -7.16
N GLN A 138 12.41 5.21 -7.43
CA GLN A 138 13.28 4.21 -6.83
C GLN A 138 13.13 4.31 -5.31
N PHE A 139 12.30 3.45 -4.70
CA PHE A 139 12.20 3.37 -3.25
C PHE A 139 13.58 3.00 -2.71
N ARG A 140 14.28 3.96 -2.08
CA ARG A 140 15.44 3.62 -1.28
C ARG A 140 14.92 2.91 -0.04
N ILE A 141 15.08 1.60 -0.02
CA ILE A 141 14.96 0.83 1.22
C ILE A 141 16.14 1.27 2.08
N TYR A 142 15.88 2.11 3.09
CA TYR A 142 16.87 2.40 4.11
C TYR A 142 17.01 1.12 4.97
N GLN A 143 18.07 0.36 4.71
CA GLN A 143 18.43 -0.75 5.58
C GLN A 143 18.98 -0.16 6.87
N CYS A 144 18.27 -0.31 7.99
CA CYS A 144 18.83 -0.02 9.30
C CYS A 144 20.03 -0.96 9.50
N ARG A 145 21.25 -0.42 9.41
CA ARG A 145 22.45 -1.11 9.88
C ARG A 145 22.35 -1.13 11.40
N LEU A 146 22.20 -2.33 11.97
CA LEU A 146 22.31 -2.56 13.40
C LEU A 146 23.78 -2.35 13.79
N ASP A 147 24.19 -1.10 13.94
CA ASP A 147 25.38 -0.79 14.71
C ASP A 147 24.91 -0.55 16.15
N PHE A 148 25.50 -1.32 17.06
CA PHE A 148 25.20 -1.41 18.47
C PHE A 148 25.10 -0.03 19.15
N ASP A 149 23.89 0.47 19.40
CA ASP A 149 23.61 1.27 20.60
C ASP A 149 22.12 1.18 20.97
N LEU A 150 21.82 0.43 22.04
CA LEU A 150 20.49 0.16 22.57
C LEU A 150 20.09 1.21 23.63
N THR A 151 20.32 2.50 23.40
CA THR A 151 19.98 3.55 24.39
C THR A 151 19.20 4.76 23.89
N GLY A 152 18.83 4.83 22.61
CA GLY A 152 17.96 5.89 22.08
C GLY A 152 16.90 5.32 21.14
N ASP A 153 15.63 5.59 21.43
CA ASP A 153 14.46 5.02 20.79
C ASP A 153 14.52 4.91 19.26
N CYS A 154 14.46 3.69 18.74
CA CYS A 154 14.02 3.42 17.37
C CYS A 154 12.51 3.67 17.28
N LEU A 155 12.13 4.94 17.13
CA LEU A 155 10.83 5.32 16.56
C LEU A 155 11.09 5.65 15.10
N VAL A 156 10.79 4.71 14.21
CA VAL A 156 10.54 5.07 12.81
C VAL A 156 9.22 5.82 12.83
N ASP A 157 9.28 7.13 13.02
CA ASP A 157 8.10 7.99 12.90
C ASP A 157 7.78 8.10 11.41
N PHE A 158 6.63 7.55 11.02
CA PHE A 158 6.09 7.66 9.66
C PHE A 158 5.54 9.08 9.36
N GLU A 159 5.72 10.04 10.28
CA GLU A 159 5.18 11.41 10.17
C GLU A 159 6.11 12.40 9.43
N ASP A 160 7.39 12.10 9.23
CA ASP A 160 8.35 13.05 8.63
C ASP A 160 8.37 13.10 7.08
N PHE A 161 7.41 12.47 6.40
CA PHE A 161 7.29 12.61 4.94
C PHE A 161 6.77 14.00 4.51
N ALA A 162 6.44 14.89 5.46
CA ALA A 162 5.85 16.20 5.18
C ALA A 162 6.84 17.37 5.04
N GLU A 163 8.13 17.22 5.36
CA GLU A 163 9.09 18.35 5.31
C GLU A 163 10.19 18.25 4.25
N LEU A 164 10.18 17.24 3.37
CA LEU A 164 11.21 17.13 2.31
C LEU A 164 10.85 17.91 1.03
N THR A 165 10.27 19.08 1.17
CA THR A 165 10.22 20.06 0.08
C THR A 165 11.34 21.10 0.26
N SER A 166 12.32 21.02 -0.63
CA SER A 166 13.20 22.11 -1.14
C SER A 166 14.71 22.14 -0.82
N GLU A 167 15.29 21.25 -0.02
CA GLU A 167 16.75 21.22 0.13
C GLU A 167 17.32 19.79 0.09
N TRP A 168 17.57 19.28 -1.12
CA TRP A 168 18.58 18.23 -1.31
C TRP A 168 19.78 18.85 -2.02
N LEU A 169 20.79 19.21 -1.23
CA LEU A 169 22.16 19.28 -1.71
C LEU A 169 22.58 17.84 -2.07
N MET A 170 22.83 17.60 -3.35
CA MET A 170 23.20 16.30 -3.90
C MET A 170 24.45 15.76 -3.18
N CYS A 171 24.43 14.52 -2.63
CA CYS A 171 25.70 13.83 -2.34
C CYS A 171 26.31 13.43 -3.70
N GLY A 172 27.10 14.38 -4.19
CA GLY A 172 28.00 14.37 -5.34
C GLY A 172 29.01 15.51 -5.24
N ASP A 173 28.97 16.29 -4.15
CA ASP A 173 29.94 17.34 -3.84
C ASP A 173 31.12 16.72 -3.05
N LEU A 174 32.29 16.66 -3.71
CA LEU A 174 33.53 16.16 -3.13
C LEU A 174 34.07 17.05 -2.00
N ALA A 175 33.42 18.18 -1.71
CA ALA A 175 33.75 19.05 -0.60
C ALA A 175 32.99 18.71 0.71
N ASN A 176 32.08 17.73 0.72
CA ASN A 176 31.37 17.35 1.94
C ASN A 176 32.21 16.37 2.80
N PRO A 177 32.69 16.78 3.99
CA PRO A 177 33.50 15.92 4.87
C PRO A 177 32.72 14.74 5.48
N GLU A 178 31.39 14.72 5.38
CA GLU A 178 30.54 13.65 5.90
C GLU A 178 30.24 12.53 4.88
N CYS A 179 30.49 12.74 3.58
CA CYS A 179 30.49 11.66 2.58
C CYS A 179 31.95 11.15 2.42
N GLN A 180 32.41 10.23 3.28
CA GLN A 180 33.65 9.44 3.09
C GLN A 180 33.27 7.97 2.78
N PRO A 181 34.08 7.23 1.99
CA PRO A 181 33.67 5.97 1.35
C PRO A 181 33.22 4.86 2.32
#